data_AF-A0A183ETP9-F1
#
_entry.id   AF-A0A183ETP9-F1
#
_cell.length_a   1.000
_cell.length_b   1.000
_cell.length_c   1.000
_cell.angle_alpha   90.00
_cell.angle_beta   90.00
_cell.angle_gamma   90.00
#
_symmetry.space_group_name_H-M   'P 1'
#
loop_
_entity.id
_entity.type
_entity.pdbx_description
1 polymer ?
#
loop_
_entity_poly.entity_id
_entity_poly.type
_entity_poly.pdbx_seq_one_letter_code
_entity_poly.pdbx_strand_id
1 'polypeptide(L)'
;MHLFQATVSSQGVLRIYEAPDIMNISMWSLTQDIVVFRGRCSCLTWSTQRLTKPLIAVGSDDTHSAAKRVAVKWQLLELPALKVTDPVTDIAFAPSAGRSYHLLAVGSKDICIFKMSDKDKHTDMDGDFLERTAPTNYEVTQVDVLENPLHAPIQMWRLSWNITGTILTGASSDGYVRLWKGNIWSPMATIRSTDDYKGSTDDPQTVTSICSLTKESHIYY
;
A
#
# COMPACT_ATOMS: atom_id res chain seq x y z
N MET A 1 5.15 25.57 3.24
CA MET A 1 5.07 24.13 3.56
C MET A 1 3.63 23.87 4.00
N HIS A 2 3.03 22.74 3.68
CA HIS A 2 1.67 22.39 4.13
C HIS A 2 1.74 21.08 4.89
N LEU A 3 0.94 20.95 5.93
CA LEU A 3 0.84 19.73 6.72
C LEU A 3 -0.59 19.20 6.58
N PHE A 4 -0.71 17.98 6.06
CA PHE A 4 -1.97 17.30 5.86
C PHE A 4 -2.05 16.04 6.72
N GLN A 5 -3.26 15.74 7.19
CA GLN A 5 -3.59 14.49 7.86
C GLN A 5 -4.87 13.92 7.23
N ALA A 6 -4.91 12.61 7.00
CA ALA A 6 -6.12 11.92 6.58
C ALA A 6 -6.58 10.93 7.64
N THR A 7 -7.89 10.78 7.79
CA THR A 7 -8.48 9.74 8.62
C THR A 7 -9.64 9.09 7.88
N VAL A 8 -9.89 7.82 8.18
CA VAL A 8 -11.02 7.08 7.63
C VAL A 8 -11.87 6.53 8.77
N SER A 9 -13.16 6.38 8.51
CA SER A 9 -14.16 5.99 9.49
C SER A 9 -14.80 4.64 9.14
N SER A 10 -15.38 3.99 10.16
CA SER A 10 -16.25 2.83 9.98
C SER A 10 -17.52 3.12 9.18
N GLN A 11 -17.88 4.39 9.01
CA GLN A 11 -18.99 4.82 8.16
C GLN A 11 -18.60 4.99 6.68
N GLY A 12 -17.37 4.64 6.30
CA GLY A 12 -16.93 4.74 4.90
C GLY A 12 -16.50 6.15 4.47
N VAL A 13 -16.26 7.03 5.44
CA VAL A 13 -15.96 8.44 5.24
C VAL A 13 -14.46 8.69 5.36
N LEU A 14 -13.88 9.34 4.35
CA LEU A 14 -12.53 9.89 4.34
C LEU A 14 -12.57 11.37 4.70
N ARG A 15 -11.78 11.77 5.69
CA ARG A 15 -11.59 13.16 6.10
C ARG A 15 -10.15 13.57 5.90
N ILE A 16 -9.94 14.75 5.31
CA ILE A 16 -8.61 15.35 5.15
C ILE A 16 -8.58 16.66 5.91
N TYR A 17 -7.58 16.79 6.77
CA TYR A 17 -7.31 17.96 7.59
C TYR A 17 -6.03 18.63 7.11
N GLU A 18 -6.00 19.95 7.17
CA GLU A 18 -4.84 20.77 6.89
C GLU A 18 -4.52 21.64 8.11
N ALA A 19 -3.24 21.71 8.49
CA ALA A 19 -2.80 22.69 9.47
C ALA A 19 -2.60 24.05 8.76
N PRO A 20 -3.42 25.07 9.06
CA PRO A 20 -3.30 26.38 8.41
C PRO A 20 -2.00 27.10 8.78
N ASP A 21 -1.46 26.82 9.97
CA ASP A 21 -0.17 27.32 10.46
C ASP A 21 0.65 26.16 11.03
N ILE A 22 1.80 25.87 10.42
CA ILE A 22 2.70 24.80 10.85
C ILE A 22 3.35 25.12 12.20
N MET A 23 3.46 26.40 12.56
CA MET A 23 3.99 26.80 13.86
C MET A 23 2.99 26.52 14.98
N ASN A 24 1.70 26.37 14.65
CA ASN A 24 0.64 26.03 15.61
C ASN A 24 0.01 24.66 15.31
N ILE A 25 0.68 23.60 15.77
CA ILE A 25 0.30 22.19 15.56
C ILE A 25 -1.00 21.80 16.29
N SER A 26 -1.54 22.67 17.16
CA SER A 26 -2.81 22.42 17.84
C SER A 26 -4.04 22.68 16.96
N MET A 27 -3.90 23.43 15.87
CA MET A 27 -5.00 23.80 14.99
C MET A 27 -5.00 22.96 13.71
N TRP A 28 -6.11 22.25 13.48
CA TRP A 28 -6.33 21.45 12.29
C TRP A 28 -7.70 21.76 11.69
N SER A 29 -7.72 22.24 10.45
CA SER A 29 -8.94 22.59 9.72
C SER A 29 -9.38 21.41 8.85
N LEU A 30 -10.66 21.04 8.91
CA LEU A 30 -11.22 20.03 8.00
C LEU A 30 -11.35 20.61 6.59
N THR A 31 -10.58 20.08 5.64
CA THR A 31 -10.57 20.54 4.24
C THR A 31 -11.53 19.72 3.38
N GLN A 32 -11.60 18.40 3.59
CA GLN A 32 -12.44 17.50 2.79
C GLN A 32 -13.16 16.49 3.69
N ASP A 33 -14.44 16.24 3.40
CA ASP A 33 -15.25 15.17 3.97
C ASP A 33 -15.94 14.42 2.82
N ILE A 34 -15.47 13.20 2.54
CA ILE A 34 -15.82 12.45 1.33
C ILE A 34 -16.33 11.07 1.72
N VAL A 35 -17.55 10.73 1.31
CA VAL A 35 -18.05 9.35 1.38
C VAL A 35 -17.35 8.53 0.29
N VAL A 36 -16.51 7.58 0.71
CA VAL A 36 -15.74 6.72 -0.19
C VAL A 36 -16.44 5.38 -0.39
N PHE A 37 -16.92 4.78 0.70
CA PHE A 37 -17.63 3.50 0.69
C PHE A 37 -18.96 3.62 1.43
N ARG A 38 -19.90 2.71 1.12
CA ARG A 38 -21.14 2.53 1.90
C ARG A 38 -20.95 1.54 3.06
N GLY A 39 -19.70 1.33 3.49
CA GLY A 39 -19.28 0.34 4.48
C GLY A 39 -17.98 0.79 5.15
N ARG A 40 -17.45 -0.06 6.03
CA ARG A 40 -16.27 0.26 6.86
C ARG A 40 -15.00 0.48 6.02
N CYS A 41 -14.29 1.58 6.27
CA CYS A 41 -12.90 1.72 5.83
C CYS A 41 -11.96 1.07 6.86
N SER A 42 -10.98 0.31 6.39
CA SER A 42 -10.01 -0.38 7.25
C SER A 42 -8.62 0.24 7.21
N CYS A 43 -8.20 0.74 6.06
CA CYS A 43 -6.84 1.17 5.80
C CYS A 43 -6.80 2.37 4.84
N LEU A 44 -5.75 3.18 4.96
CA LEU A 44 -5.47 4.31 4.08
C LEU A 44 -3.97 4.46 3.88
N THR A 45 -3.54 4.94 2.71
CA THR A 45 -2.13 5.26 2.44
C THR A 45 -2.02 6.43 1.46
N TRP A 46 -1.07 7.32 1.72
CA TRP A 46 -0.69 8.39 0.79
C TRP A 46 0.40 7.92 -0.16
N SER A 47 0.33 8.37 -1.42
CA SER A 47 1.45 8.25 -2.35
C SER A 47 2.54 9.24 -1.97
N THR A 48 3.79 8.79 -1.91
CA THR A 48 4.95 9.64 -1.61
C THR A 48 5.56 10.31 -2.84
N GLN A 49 4.97 10.12 -4.02
CA GLN A 49 5.43 10.76 -5.25
C GLN A 49 5.23 12.27 -5.18
N ARG A 50 6.30 13.02 -5.46
CA ARG A 50 6.30 14.50 -5.38
C ARG A 50 6.13 15.18 -6.73
N LEU A 51 6.24 14.42 -7.82
CA LEU A 51 6.22 14.92 -9.21
C LEU A 51 4.81 14.95 -9.81
N THR A 52 3.86 14.25 -9.19
CA THR A 52 2.47 14.14 -9.65
C THR A 52 1.53 14.70 -8.60
N LYS A 53 0.24 14.82 -8.94
CA LYS A 53 -0.78 15.18 -7.95
C LYS A 53 -0.76 14.12 -6.81
N PRO A 54 -0.86 14.54 -5.55
CA PRO A 54 -0.82 13.60 -4.43
C PRO A 54 -2.03 12.67 -4.51
N LEU A 55 -1.79 11.37 -4.40
CA LEU A 55 -2.86 10.36 -4.40
C LEU A 55 -3.03 9.80 -3.00
N ILE A 56 -4.28 9.52 -2.63
CA ILE A 56 -4.61 8.73 -1.44
C ILE A 56 -5.37 7.49 -1.86
N ALA A 57 -4.95 6.33 -1.35
CA ALA A 57 -5.68 5.07 -1.48
C ALA A 57 -6.38 4.76 -0.16
N VAL A 58 -7.60 4.23 -0.25
CA VAL A 58 -8.42 3.82 0.89
C VAL A 58 -8.95 2.42 0.60
N GLY A 59 -8.83 1.53 1.59
CA GLY A 59 -9.30 0.15 1.52
C GLY A 59 -10.45 -0.11 2.49
N SER A 60 -11.28 -1.09 2.15
CA SER A 60 -12.41 -1.56 2.96
C SER A 60 -12.28 -3.06 3.22
N ASP A 61 -12.46 -3.44 4.49
CA ASP A 61 -12.56 -4.82 4.96
C ASP A 61 -14.01 -5.34 4.98
N ASP A 62 -14.98 -4.53 4.54
CA ASP A 62 -16.38 -4.90 4.60
C ASP A 62 -16.71 -6.02 3.58
N THR A 63 -17.18 -7.15 4.11
CA THR A 63 -17.58 -8.32 3.32
C THR A 63 -18.94 -8.12 2.66
N HIS A 64 -19.78 -7.22 3.20
CA HIS A 64 -21.15 -7.02 2.74
C HIS A 64 -21.28 -6.05 1.56
N SER A 65 -20.26 -5.23 1.30
CA SER A 65 -20.23 -4.30 0.17
C SER A 65 -19.62 -4.96 -1.08
N ALA A 66 -20.45 -5.13 -2.12
CA ALA A 66 -20.10 -5.92 -3.31
C ALA A 66 -19.44 -5.12 -4.45
N ALA A 67 -19.38 -3.79 -4.40
CA ALA A 67 -19.08 -2.99 -5.59
C ALA A 67 -17.62 -2.52 -5.73
N LYS A 68 -17.00 -1.98 -4.66
CA LYS A 68 -15.64 -1.42 -4.69
C LYS A 68 -14.98 -1.55 -3.31
N ARG A 69 -13.79 -2.14 -3.23
CA ARG A 69 -13.06 -2.35 -1.96
C ARG A 69 -11.79 -1.53 -1.81
N VAL A 70 -11.27 -1.01 -2.92
CA VAL A 70 -10.20 -0.01 -2.90
C VAL A 70 -10.59 1.16 -3.76
N ALA A 71 -10.45 2.35 -3.21
CA ALA A 71 -10.65 3.61 -3.91
C ALA A 71 -9.35 4.41 -3.84
N VAL A 72 -8.89 4.90 -4.98
CA VAL A 72 -7.77 5.84 -5.04
C VAL A 72 -8.34 7.17 -5.50
N LYS A 73 -8.12 8.22 -4.71
CA LYS A 73 -8.68 9.55 -4.94
C LYS A 73 -7.61 10.62 -4.86
N TRP A 74 -7.88 11.72 -5.57
CA TRP A 74 -7.35 13.03 -5.28
C TRP A 74 -8.37 14.07 -5.72
N GLN A 75 -8.93 14.80 -4.75
CA GLN A 75 -9.92 15.88 -4.94
C GLN A 75 -11.18 15.46 -5.75
N LEU A 76 -11.07 15.32 -7.07
CA LEU A 76 -12.15 15.02 -8.04
C LEU A 76 -11.84 13.82 -8.96
N LEU A 77 -10.72 13.14 -8.76
CA LEU A 77 -10.33 12.03 -9.62
C LEU A 77 -11.04 10.73 -9.22
N GLU A 78 -11.87 10.20 -10.11
CA GLU A 78 -12.39 8.84 -10.02
C GLU A 78 -11.46 7.89 -10.78
N LEU A 79 -10.61 7.18 -10.04
CA LEU A 79 -9.83 6.09 -10.64
C LEU A 79 -10.74 4.88 -10.89
N PRO A 80 -10.47 4.10 -11.94
CA PRO A 80 -11.14 2.82 -12.16
C PRO A 80 -11.05 1.98 -10.88
N ALA A 81 -12.16 1.35 -10.51
CA ALA A 81 -12.18 0.47 -9.34
C ALA A 81 -11.10 -0.60 -9.49
N LEU A 82 -10.19 -0.71 -8.52
CA LEU A 82 -9.27 -1.84 -8.46
C LEU A 82 -10.12 -3.11 -8.36
N LYS A 83 -9.84 -4.10 -9.21
CA LYS A 83 -10.55 -5.39 -9.22
C LYS A 83 -10.06 -6.23 -8.04
N VAL A 84 -10.46 -5.84 -6.82
CA VAL A 84 -10.18 -6.60 -5.59
C VAL A 84 -11.53 -7.01 -5.00
N THR A 85 -11.81 -8.30 -5.08
CA THR A 85 -13.07 -8.92 -4.64
C THR A 85 -13.05 -9.31 -3.17
N ASP A 86 -11.88 -9.48 -2.58
CA ASP A 86 -11.69 -9.97 -1.21
C ASP A 86 -11.50 -8.83 -0.20
N PRO A 87 -11.79 -9.05 1.09
CA PRO A 87 -11.71 -7.98 2.09
C PRO A 87 -10.29 -7.46 2.19
N VAL A 88 -10.14 -6.14 2.19
CA VAL A 88 -8.81 -5.50 2.17
C VAL A 88 -8.34 -5.28 3.60
N THR A 89 -7.23 -5.92 3.93
CA THR A 89 -6.62 -5.86 5.26
C THR A 89 -5.62 -4.73 5.39
N ASP A 90 -4.84 -4.48 4.33
CA ASP A 90 -3.85 -3.42 4.32
C ASP A 90 -3.58 -2.92 2.90
N ILE A 91 -3.10 -1.68 2.79
CA ILE A 91 -2.70 -1.06 1.53
C ILE A 91 -1.44 -0.21 1.75
N ALA A 92 -0.52 -0.26 0.80
CA ALA A 92 0.72 0.50 0.91
C ALA A 92 1.18 1.00 -0.47
N PHE A 93 1.35 2.32 -0.61
CA PHE A 93 2.04 2.87 -1.78
C PHE A 93 3.54 2.65 -1.65
N ALA A 94 4.17 2.17 -2.73
CA ALA A 94 5.61 2.09 -2.80
C ALA A 94 6.22 3.48 -3.01
N PRO A 95 7.37 3.78 -2.39
CA PRO A 95 8.15 4.94 -2.76
C PRO A 95 8.49 4.94 -4.25
N SER A 96 8.29 6.07 -4.95
CA SER A 96 8.52 6.12 -6.39
C SER A 96 10.00 5.89 -6.75
N ALA A 97 10.95 6.40 -5.97
CA ALA A 97 12.41 6.17 -6.13
C ALA A 97 12.90 6.19 -7.60
N GLY A 98 12.50 7.22 -8.37
CA GLY A 98 12.85 7.38 -9.79
C GLY A 98 11.84 6.83 -10.79
N ARG A 99 10.76 6.17 -10.34
CA ARG A 99 9.66 5.74 -11.20
C ARG A 99 8.77 6.91 -11.62
N SER A 100 8.30 6.87 -12.87
CA SER A 100 7.30 7.79 -13.41
C SER A 100 5.86 7.33 -13.21
N TYR A 101 5.66 6.28 -12.40
CA TYR A 101 4.37 5.67 -12.10
C TYR A 101 4.28 5.39 -10.60
N HIS A 102 3.05 5.31 -10.09
CA HIS A 102 2.77 4.88 -8.73
C HIS A 102 2.64 3.37 -8.69
N LEU A 103 3.06 2.78 -7.58
CA LEU A 103 2.94 1.35 -7.32
C LEU A 103 2.22 1.19 -5.99
N LEU A 104 1.15 0.39 -5.98
CA LEU A 104 0.33 0.14 -4.80
C LEU A 104 0.28 -1.36 -4.55
N ALA A 105 0.62 -1.78 -3.34
CA ALA A 105 0.31 -3.13 -2.86
C ALA A 105 -1.01 -3.10 -2.10
N VAL A 106 -1.86 -4.09 -2.38
CA VAL A 106 -3.13 -4.32 -1.69
C VAL A 106 -3.10 -5.70 -1.09
N GLY A 107 -3.26 -5.78 0.23
CA GLY A 107 -3.35 -7.00 1.00
C GLY A 107 -4.80 -7.41 1.13
N SER A 108 -5.11 -8.61 0.66
CA SER A 108 -6.45 -9.20 0.80
C SER A 108 -6.29 -10.67 1.17
N LYS A 109 -7.04 -11.56 0.50
CA LYS A 109 -6.72 -12.99 0.49
C LYS A 109 -5.33 -13.22 -0.11
N ASP A 110 -5.06 -12.59 -1.24
CA ASP A 110 -3.75 -12.54 -1.90
C ASP A 110 -3.22 -11.10 -1.93
N ILE A 111 -1.93 -10.93 -2.25
CA ILE A 111 -1.34 -9.61 -2.42
C ILE A 111 -1.43 -9.19 -3.88
N CYS A 112 -2.21 -8.17 -4.18
CA CYS A 112 -2.31 -7.61 -5.52
C CYS A 112 -1.39 -6.40 -5.66
N ILE A 113 -0.59 -6.37 -6.71
CA ILE A 113 0.28 -5.23 -7.04
C ILE A 113 -0.32 -4.47 -8.21
N PHE A 114 -0.62 -3.19 -8.00
CA PHE A 114 -1.17 -2.29 -9.01
C PHE A 114 -0.17 -1.22 -9.41
N LYS A 115 -0.10 -0.94 -10.70
CA LYS A 115 0.66 0.16 -11.28
C LYS A 115 -0.30 1.22 -11.81
N MET A 116 -0.09 2.46 -11.40
CA MET A 116 -0.83 3.62 -11.90
C MET A 116 0.11 4.55 -12.68
N SER A 117 -0.14 4.71 -13.96
CA SER A 117 0.60 5.65 -14.83
C SER A 117 -0.34 6.73 -15.34
N ASP A 118 0.14 7.98 -15.33
CA ASP A 118 -0.57 9.10 -15.95
C ASP A 118 -0.67 8.88 -17.47
N LYS A 119 -1.89 8.97 -18.02
CA LYS A 119 -2.14 8.87 -19.46
C LYS A 119 -1.83 10.19 -20.17
N ASP A 120 -1.91 11.32 -19.47
CA ASP A 120 -1.81 12.66 -20.04
C ASP A 120 -0.36 13.14 -20.08
N LYS A 121 0.57 12.30 -20.56
CA LYS A 121 1.92 12.75 -20.93
C LYS A 121 1.85 13.54 -22.23
N HIS A 122 1.34 14.76 -22.17
CA HIS A 122 1.55 15.75 -23.21
C HIS A 122 3.06 15.96 -23.36
N THR A 123 3.58 15.59 -24.53
CA THR A 123 4.93 15.88 -25.01
C THR A 123 5.04 17.36 -25.38
N ASP A 124 4.80 18.26 -24.44
CA ASP A 124 4.91 19.69 -24.71
C ASP A 124 6.03 20.27 -23.84
N MET A 125 7.19 20.45 -24.49
CA MET A 125 8.34 21.20 -23.96
C MET A 125 8.05 22.72 -23.84
N ASP A 126 6.79 23.14 -23.96
CA ASP A 126 6.37 24.52 -23.98
C ASP A 126 4.91 24.57 -23.49
N GLY A 127 4.65 25.03 -22.26
CA GLY A 127 3.28 24.97 -21.74
C GLY A 127 3.15 25.39 -20.28
N ASP A 128 2.66 26.60 -20.11
CA ASP A 128 2.26 27.32 -18.89
C ASP A 128 1.87 26.48 -17.65
N PHE A 129 2.32 26.93 -16.47
CA PHE A 129 2.11 26.33 -15.14
C PHE A 129 0.63 26.32 -14.69
N LEU A 130 -0.26 26.95 -15.47
CA LEU A 130 -1.64 27.28 -15.11
C LEU A 130 -2.69 26.20 -15.41
N GLU A 131 -2.38 25.12 -16.16
CA GLU A 131 -3.36 24.05 -16.47
C GLU A 131 -3.35 22.83 -15.52
N ARG A 132 -2.98 23.01 -14.24
CA ARG A 132 -3.05 21.91 -13.24
C ARG A 132 -4.48 21.58 -12.76
N THR A 133 -5.51 22.21 -13.31
CA THR A 133 -6.91 22.07 -12.87
C THR A 133 -7.66 20.93 -13.57
N ALA A 134 -7.15 20.42 -14.70
CA ALA A 134 -7.77 19.29 -15.40
C ALA A 134 -7.65 17.96 -14.60
N PRO A 135 -8.65 17.07 -14.66
CA PRO A 135 -8.57 15.75 -14.03
C PRO A 135 -7.50 14.91 -14.74
N THR A 136 -6.41 14.59 -14.04
CA THR A 136 -5.31 13.74 -14.55
C THR A 136 -5.80 12.31 -14.67
N ASN A 137 -5.92 11.78 -15.88
CA ASN A 137 -6.40 10.41 -16.07
C ASN A 137 -5.27 9.42 -15.81
N TYR A 138 -5.38 8.57 -14.78
CA TYR A 138 -4.44 7.46 -14.62
C TYR A 138 -4.98 6.18 -15.25
N GLU A 139 -4.09 5.47 -15.93
CA GLU A 139 -4.26 4.08 -16.27
C GLU A 139 -3.86 3.22 -15.08
N VAL A 140 -4.75 2.32 -14.67
CA VAL A 140 -4.46 1.36 -13.61
C VAL A 140 -4.36 -0.03 -14.21
N THR A 141 -3.22 -0.68 -14.00
CA THR A 141 -2.94 -2.05 -14.44
C THR A 141 -2.57 -2.90 -13.23
N GLN A 142 -3.08 -4.12 -13.19
CA GLN A 142 -2.65 -5.12 -12.22
C GLN A 142 -1.37 -5.75 -12.76
N VAL A 143 -0.27 -5.56 -12.05
CA VAL A 143 1.06 -6.04 -12.45
C VAL A 143 1.24 -7.48 -12.05
N ASP A 144 0.81 -7.83 -10.83
CA ASP A 144 1.05 -9.16 -10.28
C ASP A 144 0.07 -9.50 -9.16
N VAL A 145 -0.05 -10.79 -8.89
CA VAL A 145 -0.73 -11.36 -7.72
C VAL A 145 0.24 -12.30 -7.03
N LEU A 146 0.65 -11.94 -5.81
CA LEU A 146 1.60 -12.74 -5.05
C LEU A 146 0.79 -13.79 -4.31
N GLU A 147 0.66 -14.95 -4.96
CA GLU A 147 -0.02 -16.10 -4.40
C GLU A 147 0.76 -16.69 -3.22
N ASN A 148 0.01 -17.24 -2.26
CA ASN A 148 0.57 -17.94 -1.14
C ASN A 148 1.10 -19.33 -1.56
N PRO A 149 2.38 -19.68 -1.29
CA PRO A 149 2.95 -20.98 -1.67
C PRO A 149 2.24 -22.21 -1.09
N LEU A 150 1.48 -22.04 -0.01
CA LEU A 150 0.89 -23.16 0.73
C LEU A 150 -0.52 -23.55 0.25
N HIS A 151 -1.11 -22.84 -0.72
CA HIS A 151 -2.50 -23.02 -1.21
C HIS A 151 -3.60 -23.04 -0.12
N ALA A 152 -3.23 -22.84 1.14
CA ALA A 152 -4.12 -22.60 2.25
C ALA A 152 -4.56 -21.13 2.26
N PRO A 153 -5.79 -20.82 2.73
CA PRO A 153 -6.25 -19.45 2.87
C PRO A 153 -5.48 -18.77 4.00
N ILE A 154 -4.37 -18.12 3.66
CA ILE A 154 -3.56 -17.34 4.59
C ILE A 154 -3.87 -15.89 4.34
N GLN A 155 -4.36 -15.19 5.37
CA GLN A 155 -4.70 -13.79 5.26
C GLN A 155 -3.47 -12.93 5.52
N MET A 156 -3.20 -11.98 4.63
CA MET A 156 -2.17 -10.98 4.84
C MET A 156 -2.70 -9.90 5.78
N TRP A 157 -1.92 -9.46 6.76
CA TRP A 157 -2.35 -8.45 7.74
C TRP A 157 -1.65 -7.12 7.59
N ARG A 158 -0.37 -7.15 7.20
CA ARG A 158 0.45 -5.95 7.07
C ARG A 158 1.29 -6.01 5.83
N LEU A 159 1.42 -4.89 5.14
CA LEU A 159 2.27 -4.70 3.98
C LEU A 159 3.18 -3.50 4.23
N SER A 160 4.47 -3.66 3.93
CA SER A 160 5.42 -2.55 4.03
C SER A 160 6.45 -2.61 2.92
N TRP A 161 6.69 -1.46 2.30
CA TRP A 161 7.73 -1.29 1.31
C TRP A 161 9.05 -0.92 1.96
N ASN A 162 10.16 -1.33 1.34
CA ASN A 162 11.44 -0.70 1.65
C ASN A 162 11.49 0.75 1.10
N ILE A 163 12.47 1.52 1.55
CA ILE A 163 12.62 2.94 1.17
C ILE A 163 12.79 3.17 -0.34
N THR A 164 13.29 2.17 -1.08
CA THR A 164 13.43 2.23 -2.54
C THR A 164 12.18 1.72 -3.29
N GLY A 165 11.18 1.18 -2.59
CA GLY A 165 10.00 0.53 -3.16
C GLY A 165 10.33 -0.66 -4.06
N THR A 166 11.48 -1.30 -3.91
CA THR A 166 11.90 -2.48 -4.70
C THR A 166 11.68 -3.80 -3.97
N ILE A 167 11.45 -3.76 -2.66
CA ILE A 167 11.16 -4.93 -1.85
C ILE A 167 9.85 -4.67 -1.12
N LEU A 168 8.93 -5.62 -1.22
CA LEU A 168 7.70 -5.67 -0.44
C LEU A 168 7.87 -6.68 0.67
N THR A 169 7.49 -6.31 1.88
CA THR A 169 7.39 -7.19 3.05
C THR A 169 5.94 -7.35 3.41
N GLY A 170 5.52 -8.57 3.77
CA GLY A 170 4.15 -8.87 4.13
C GLY A 170 4.11 -9.81 5.31
N ALA A 171 3.34 -9.45 6.33
CA ALA A 171 3.10 -10.28 7.50
C ALA A 171 1.72 -10.96 7.37
N SER A 172 1.67 -12.25 7.65
CA SER A 172 0.50 -13.09 7.43
C SER A 172 -0.02 -13.74 8.71
N SER A 173 -1.25 -14.27 8.65
CA SER A 173 -1.94 -14.92 9.77
C SER A 173 -1.28 -16.21 10.28
N ASP A 174 -0.37 -16.78 9.49
CA ASP A 174 0.40 -18.00 9.82
C ASP A 174 1.65 -17.71 10.68
N GLY A 175 1.89 -16.44 11.04
CA GLY A 175 3.05 -16.03 11.83
C GLY A 175 4.35 -15.87 11.02
N TYR A 176 4.28 -15.96 9.69
CA TYR A 176 5.41 -15.73 8.81
C TYR A 176 5.45 -14.29 8.29
N VAL A 177 6.65 -13.80 8.03
CA VAL A 177 6.89 -12.56 7.28
C VAL A 177 7.58 -12.93 5.98
N ARG A 178 6.95 -12.59 4.86
CA ARG A 178 7.43 -12.91 3.52
C ARG A 178 7.95 -11.64 2.84
N LEU A 179 8.98 -11.81 2.02
CA LEU A 179 9.63 -10.75 1.27
C LEU A 179 9.57 -11.07 -0.22
N TRP A 180 9.22 -10.09 -1.03
CA TRP A 180 9.20 -10.18 -2.48
C TRP A 180 10.05 -9.07 -3.10
N LYS A 181 10.80 -9.42 -4.15
CA LYS A 181 11.66 -8.48 -4.87
C LYS A 181 11.01 -8.08 -6.20
N GLY A 182 10.94 -6.77 -6.45
CA GLY A 182 10.37 -6.18 -7.66
C GLY A 182 11.13 -6.58 -8.94
N ASN A 183 10.47 -6.29 -10.09
CA ASN A 183 10.73 -6.73 -11.47
C ASN A 183 9.90 -7.94 -11.90
N ILE A 184 9.97 -9.05 -11.15
CA ILE A 184 9.18 -10.28 -11.41
C ILE A 184 8.44 -10.71 -10.13
N TRP A 185 8.34 -9.81 -9.14
CA TRP A 185 7.78 -10.03 -7.80
C TRP A 185 8.04 -11.41 -7.18
N SER A 186 9.27 -11.89 -7.33
CA SER A 186 9.63 -13.23 -6.89
C SER A 186 9.81 -13.29 -5.38
N PRO A 187 9.40 -14.40 -4.74
CA PRO A 187 9.65 -14.60 -3.31
C PRO A 187 11.16 -14.63 -3.07
N MET A 188 11.61 -13.79 -2.14
CA MET A 188 13.02 -13.61 -1.79
C MET A 188 13.38 -14.33 -0.50
N ALA A 189 12.55 -14.17 0.53
CA ALA A 189 12.78 -14.77 1.84
C ALA A 189 11.47 -14.91 2.60
N THR A 190 11.45 -15.87 3.51
CA THR A 190 10.40 -16.06 4.50
C THR A 190 11.06 -16.12 5.86
N ILE A 191 10.59 -15.28 6.77
CA ILE A 191 11.05 -15.14 8.15
C ILE A 191 9.96 -15.71 9.07
N ARG A 192 10.36 -16.45 10.09
CA ARG A 192 9.48 -16.96 11.14
C ARG A 192 10.17 -16.78 12.49
N SER A 193 9.39 -16.63 13.56
CA SER A 193 9.91 -16.85 14.90
C SER A 193 10.21 -18.34 15.06
N THR A 194 11.40 -18.68 15.56
CA THR A 194 11.73 -20.03 16.03
C THR A 194 11.54 -20.04 17.54
N ASP A 195 10.51 -20.74 18.02
CA ASP A 195 10.25 -20.94 19.45
C ASP A 195 11.17 -22.01 20.06
N ASP A 196 12.47 -21.96 19.78
CA ASP A 196 13.46 -22.84 20.42
C ASP A 196 14.17 -22.16 21.60
N TYR A 197 13.50 -21.22 22.27
CA TYR A 197 14.01 -20.62 23.51
C TYR A 197 13.55 -21.43 24.73
N LYS A 198 14.32 -22.47 25.08
CA LYS A 198 14.37 -22.94 26.47
C LYS A 198 15.17 -21.91 27.25
N GLY A 199 14.48 -21.07 28.02
CA GLY A 199 15.12 -20.02 28.80
C GLY A 199 16.22 -20.55 29.71
N SER A 200 17.48 -20.23 29.39
CA SER A 200 18.49 -20.09 30.42
C SER A 200 18.47 -18.63 30.86
N THR A 201 18.19 -18.43 32.14
CA THR A 201 18.23 -17.14 32.83
C THR A 201 19.56 -16.40 32.59
N ASP A 202 19.46 -15.11 32.31
CA ASP A 202 20.50 -14.08 32.31
C ASP A 202 21.57 -14.09 31.21
N ASP A 203 21.20 -13.67 29.99
CA ASP A 203 22.16 -12.92 29.15
C ASP A 203 21.48 -11.83 28.28
N PRO A 204 21.68 -10.53 28.56
CA PRO A 204 21.03 -9.42 27.84
C PRO A 204 21.56 -9.18 26.42
N GLN A 205 22.48 -9.99 25.89
CA GLN A 205 23.01 -9.82 24.52
C GLN A 205 22.39 -10.72 23.44
N THR A 206 21.47 -11.62 23.78
CA THR A 206 20.89 -12.58 22.82
C THR A 206 19.51 -12.15 22.30
N VAL A 207 19.48 -11.08 21.51
CA VAL A 207 18.24 -10.61 20.85
C VAL A 207 18.14 -11.17 19.43
N THR A 208 17.13 -12.01 19.21
CA THR A 208 16.56 -12.47 17.91
C THR A 208 17.53 -13.04 16.87
N SER A 209 17.57 -14.36 16.74
CA SER A 209 18.17 -15.02 15.57
C SER A 209 17.23 -14.92 14.36
N ILE A 210 17.68 -14.23 13.31
CA ILE A 210 17.01 -14.15 12.01
C ILE A 210 17.50 -15.33 11.17
N CYS A 211 16.66 -16.33 10.92
CA CYS A 211 16.95 -17.37 9.93
C CYS A 211 16.36 -16.97 8.57
N SER A 212 17.22 -16.73 7.56
CA SER A 212 16.80 -16.78 6.16
C SER A 212 16.78 -18.23 5.71
N LEU A 213 15.62 -18.76 5.29
CA LEU A 213 15.63 -20.02 4.54
C LEU A 213 16.39 -19.79 3.22
N THR A 214 17.56 -20.41 3.09
CA THR A 214 18.29 -20.52 1.83
C THR A 214 17.51 -21.43 0.89
N LYS A 215 17.35 -21.00 -0.37
CA LYS A 215 16.73 -21.77 -1.46
C LYS A 215 17.20 -23.23 -1.43
N GLU A 216 16.26 -24.17 -1.29
CA GLU A 216 16.52 -25.54 -1.68
C GLU A 216 16.80 -25.55 -3.19
N SER A 217 18.02 -25.93 -3.56
CA SER A 217 18.43 -26.16 -4.93
C SER A 217 17.60 -27.32 -5.48
N HIS A 218 16.67 -27.03 -6.39
CA HIS A 218 16.08 -28.06 -7.24
C HIS A 218 17.21 -28.69 -8.07
N ILE A 219 17.65 -29.88 -7.65
CA ILE A 219 18.47 -30.77 -8.44
C ILE A 219 17.55 -31.35 -9.51
N TYR A 220 17.73 -30.93 -10.76
CA TYR A 220 17.16 -31.63 -11.91
C TYR A 220 18.05 -32.85 -12.19
N TYR A 221 17.47 -34.04 -12.09
CA TYR A 221 17.97 -35.24 -12.78
C TYR A 221 17.34 -35.29 -14.17
#